data_AF-A0A958V7I6-F1
#
_entry.id   AF-A0A958V7I6-F1
#
_cell.length_a   1.000
_cell.length_b   1.000
_cell.length_c   1.000
_cell.angle_alpha   90.00
_cell.angle_beta   90.00
_cell.angle_gamma   90.00
#
_symmetry.space_group_name_H-M   'P 1'
#
loop_
_entity.id
_entity.type
_entity.pdbx_description
1 polymer ?
#
loop_
_entity_poly.entity_id
_entity_poly.type
_entity_poly.pdbx_seq_one_letter_code
_entity_poly.pdbx_strand_id
1 'polypeptide(L)'
;MRATPENLSNLASDKKAETKKYFVKLKKKAPKQLDVLMQQLHDEEFNKIDCLTCANCCKTTSPIFTDKDIARIAKHLRLKEHQFIEKY
;
A
#
# COMPACT_ATOMS: atom_id res chain seq x y z
N MET A 1 -19.08 -3.71 -22.02
CA MET A 1 -18.28 -2.48 -22.20
C MET A 1 -17.10 -2.53 -21.25
N ARG A 2 -15.87 -2.28 -21.73
CA ARG A 2 -14.67 -2.20 -20.87
C ARG A 2 -14.64 -0.82 -20.20
N ALA A 3 -14.23 -0.75 -18.94
CA ALA A 3 -14.10 0.51 -18.22
C ALA A 3 -12.98 1.37 -18.84
N THR A 4 -13.21 2.67 -18.99
CA THR A 4 -12.21 3.65 -19.46
C THR A 4 -11.94 4.68 -18.35
N PRO A 5 -10.76 5.33 -18.32
CA PRO A 5 -10.41 6.31 -17.28
C PRO A 5 -11.46 7.41 -17.05
N GLU A 6 -12.13 7.84 -18.12
CA GLU A 6 -13.07 8.97 -18.11
C GLU A 6 -14.44 8.58 -17.52
N ASN A 7 -14.85 7.31 -17.64
CA ASN A 7 -16.15 6.83 -17.15
C ASN A 7 -16.08 6.08 -15.82
N LEU A 8 -14.87 5.80 -15.32
CA LEU A 8 -14.61 5.04 -14.10
C LEU A 8 -15.30 5.61 -12.86
N SER A 9 -15.33 6.95 -12.71
CA SER A 9 -15.97 7.61 -11.56
C SER A 9 -17.49 7.38 -11.52
N ASN A 10 -18.15 7.46 -12.67
CA ASN A 10 -19.60 7.24 -12.79
C ASN A 10 -19.93 5.76 -12.53
N LEU A 11 -19.18 4.84 -13.14
CA LEU A 11 -19.35 3.39 -12.93
C LEU A 11 -19.14 3.00 -11.45
N ALA A 12 -18.14 3.60 -10.78
CA ALA A 12 -17.88 3.37 -9.37
C ALA A 12 -19.03 3.88 -8.49
N SER A 13 -19.60 5.04 -8.84
CA SER A 13 -20.74 5.63 -8.13
C SER A 13 -21.99 4.78 -8.28
N ASP A 14 -22.31 4.32 -9.49
CA ASP A 14 -23.47 3.48 -9.79
C ASP A 14 -23.42 2.16 -9.01
N LYS A 15 -22.23 1.55 -8.92
CA LYS A 15 -22.04 0.27 -8.20
C LYS A 15 -21.76 0.41 -6.71
N LYS A 16 -21.62 1.63 -6.18
CA LYS A 16 -21.19 1.88 -4.79
C LYS A 16 -22.02 1.11 -3.76
N ALA A 17 -23.34 1.08 -3.93
CA ALA A 17 -24.25 0.41 -3.00
C ALA A 17 -24.07 -1.12 -3.01
N GLU A 18 -23.92 -1.71 -4.20
CA GLU A 18 -23.67 -3.14 -4.39
C GLU A 18 -22.31 -3.53 -3.80
N THR A 19 -21.26 -2.79 -4.16
CA THR A 19 -19.89 -2.97 -3.68
C THR A 19 -19.82 -2.90 -2.15
N LYS A 20 -20.49 -1.91 -1.54
CA LYS A 20 -20.55 -1.78 -0.07
C LYS A 20 -21.20 -3.01 0.57
N LYS A 21 -22.34 -3.49 0.05
CA LYS A 21 -23.02 -4.69 0.56
C LYS A 21 -22.15 -5.93 0.40
N TYR A 22 -21.43 -6.05 -0.71
CA TYR A 22 -20.52 -7.16 -0.98
C TYR A 22 -19.37 -7.21 0.03
N PHE A 23 -18.66 -6.11 0.28
CA PHE A 23 -17.56 -6.08 1.24
C PHE A 23 -17.98 -6.36 2.68
N VAL A 24 -19.19 -5.94 3.08
CA VAL A 24 -19.75 -6.31 4.40
C VAL A 24 -19.94 -7.82 4.52
N LYS A 25 -20.39 -8.49 3.44
CA LYS A 25 -20.52 -9.96 3.42
C LYS A 25 -19.15 -10.64 3.41
N LEU A 26 -18.21 -10.12 2.60
CA LEU A 26 -16.85 -10.66 2.49
C LEU A 26 -16.13 -10.65 3.84
N LYS A 27 -16.21 -9.53 4.57
CA LYS A 27 -15.58 -9.39 5.90
C LYS A 27 -16.07 -10.43 6.91
N LYS A 28 -17.34 -10.85 6.82
CA LYS A 28 -17.92 -11.88 7.69
C LYS A 28 -17.46 -13.30 7.35
N LYS A 29 -16.88 -13.51 6.16
CA LYS A 29 -16.46 -14.82 5.64
C LYS A 29 -14.97 -14.82 5.28
N ALA A 30 -14.15 -14.11 6.06
CA ALA A 30 -12.70 -14.14 5.87
C ALA A 30 -12.18 -15.57 6.11
N PRO A 31 -11.47 -16.19 5.14
CA PRO A 31 -10.82 -17.48 5.35
C PRO A 31 -9.80 -17.40 6.50
N LYS A 32 -9.69 -18.46 7.30
CA LYS A 32 -8.73 -18.50 8.42
C LYS A 32 -7.28 -18.27 7.99
N GLN A 33 -6.95 -18.67 6.76
CA GLN A 33 -5.61 -18.58 6.19
C GLN A 33 -5.38 -17.35 5.30
N LEU A 34 -6.30 -16.36 5.32
CA LEU A 34 -6.22 -15.19 4.44
C LEU A 34 -4.89 -14.44 4.60
N ASP A 35 -4.45 -14.21 5.84
CA ASP A 35 -3.22 -13.47 6.11
C ASP A 35 -1.99 -14.21 5.59
N VAL A 36 -1.92 -15.53 5.79
CA VAL A 36 -0.82 -16.37 5.29
C VAL A 36 -0.79 -16.37 3.76
N LEU A 37 -1.96 -16.51 3.13
CA LEU A 37 -2.08 -16.46 1.67
C LEU A 37 -1.64 -15.09 1.12
N MET A 38 -2.03 -13.99 1.76
CA MET A 38 -1.61 -12.66 1.30
C MET A 38 -0.13 -12.40 1.49
N GLN A 39 0.50 -12.95 2.53
CA GLN A 39 1.97 -12.90 2.67
C GLN A 39 2.66 -13.66 1.54
N GLN A 40 2.21 -14.87 1.22
CA GLN A 40 2.77 -15.65 0.11
C GLN A 40 2.62 -14.93 -1.23
N LEU A 41 1.43 -14.42 -1.54
CA LEU A 41 1.19 -13.66 -2.76
C LEU A 41 2.02 -12.36 -2.80
N HIS A 42 2.19 -11.69 -1.66
CA HIS A 42 3.05 -10.52 -1.56
C HIS A 42 4.49 -10.87 -1.94
N ASP A 43 5.07 -11.89 -1.32
CA ASP A 43 6.45 -12.30 -1.58
C ASP A 43 6.62 -12.74 -3.04
N GLU A 44 5.70 -13.54 -3.59
CA GLU A 44 5.74 -14.02 -4.97
C GLU A 44 5.72 -12.87 -5.99
N GLU A 45 4.87 -11.87 -5.79
CA GLU A 45 4.74 -10.75 -6.72
C GLU A 45 5.87 -9.73 -6.56
N PHE A 46 6.33 -9.45 -5.34
CA PHE A 46 7.46 -8.55 -5.09
C PHE A 46 8.80 -9.15 -5.53
N ASN A 47 8.90 -10.48 -5.65
CA ASN A 47 10.05 -11.11 -6.29
C ASN A 47 10.11 -10.86 -7.81
N LYS A 48 8.97 -10.56 -8.44
CA LYS A 48 8.87 -10.29 -9.89
C LYS A 48 8.81 -8.79 -10.21
N ILE A 49 8.41 -7.97 -9.24
CA ILE A 49 8.16 -6.54 -9.42
C ILE A 49 9.15 -5.73 -8.58
N ASP A 50 10.01 -4.97 -9.25
CA ASP A 50 10.81 -3.94 -8.60
C ASP A 50 10.06 -2.59 -8.63
N CYS A 51 9.57 -2.16 -7.47
CA CYS A 51 8.82 -0.90 -7.33
C CYS A 51 9.68 0.36 -7.55
N LEU A 52 11.01 0.23 -7.49
CA LEU A 52 11.95 1.32 -7.75
C LEU A 52 12.11 1.61 -9.24
N THR A 53 11.68 0.70 -10.12
CA THR A 53 11.76 0.87 -11.59
C THR A 53 10.99 2.09 -12.09
N CYS A 54 9.75 2.29 -11.63
CA CYS A 54 8.95 3.46 -11.99
C CYS A 54 8.93 4.52 -10.89
N ALA A 55 8.97 4.09 -9.62
CA ALA A 55 8.88 4.92 -8.43
C ALA A 55 7.68 5.90 -8.43
N ASN A 56 6.61 5.62 -9.18
CA ASN A 56 5.48 6.55 -9.35
C ASN A 56 4.75 6.83 -8.02
N CYS A 57 4.65 5.82 -7.14
CA CYS A 57 4.11 5.98 -5.80
C CYS A 57 5.07 6.80 -4.92
N CYS A 58 6.35 6.44 -4.84
CA CYS A 58 7.31 7.13 -3.96
C CYS A 58 7.64 8.57 -4.38
N LYS A 59 7.52 8.91 -5.67
CA LYS A 59 7.73 10.29 -6.17
C LYS A 59 6.60 11.25 -5.79
N THR A 60 5.37 10.73 -5.71
CA THR A 60 4.16 11.54 -5.50
C THR A 60 3.62 11.42 -4.08
N THR A 61 3.83 10.26 -3.47
CA THR A 61 3.45 9.91 -2.12
C THR A 61 4.74 9.62 -1.37
N SER A 62 5.46 10.69 -1.00
CA SER A 62 6.60 10.56 -0.10
C SER A 62 6.15 9.85 1.18
N PRO A 63 6.95 8.93 1.72
CA PRO A 63 6.65 8.35 3.02
C PRO A 63 6.52 9.46 4.04
N ILE A 64 5.42 9.44 4.79
CA ILE A 64 5.26 10.31 5.96
C ILE A 64 6.15 9.71 7.05
N PHE A 65 7.36 10.24 7.20
CA PHE A 65 8.23 9.89 8.31
C PHE A 65 7.70 10.52 9.59
N THR A 66 7.41 9.70 10.59
CA THR A 66 7.15 10.19 11.95
C THR A 66 8.47 10.28 12.71
N ASP A 67 8.52 11.05 13.81
CA ASP A 67 9.70 11.09 14.69
C ASP A 67 10.09 9.69 15.19
N LYS A 68 9.11 8.80 15.37
CA LYS A 68 9.35 7.39 15.73
C LYS A 68 10.05 6.62 14.62
N ASP A 69 9.71 6.90 13.37
CA ASP A 69 10.38 6.30 12.21
C ASP A 69 11.80 6.83 12.08
N ILE A 70 12.01 8.14 12.24
CA ILE A 70 13.33 8.77 12.26
C ILE A 70 14.20 8.11 13.34
N ALA A 71 13.71 8.02 14.57
CA ALA A 71 14.43 7.38 15.68
C ALA A 71 14.78 5.91 15.40
N ARG A 72 13.83 5.14 14.87
CA ARG A 72 14.01 3.72 14.55
C ARG A 72 15.02 3.51 13.42
N ILE A 73 14.93 4.30 12.36
CA ILE A 73 15.81 4.20 11.18
C ILE A 73 17.21 4.71 11.51
N ALA A 74 17.33 5.85 12.21
CA ALA A 74 18.61 6.38 12.66
C ALA A 74 19.34 5.37 13.55
N LYS A 75 18.64 4.71 14.48
CA LYS A 75 19.20 3.62 15.30
C LYS A 75 19.68 2.44 14.45
N HIS A 76 18.91 2.02 13.45
CA HIS A 76 19.30 0.95 12.54
C HIS A 76 20.56 1.30 11.73
N LEU A 77 20.66 2.54 11.28
CA LEU A 77 21.80 3.08 10.54
C LEU A 77 22.98 3.50 11.44
N ARG A 78 22.85 3.36 12.77
CA ARG A 78 23.83 3.79 13.78
C ARG A 78 24.18 5.28 13.67
N LEU A 79 23.21 6.11 13.31
CA LEU A 79 23.31 7.57 13.27
C LEU A 79 22.51 8.17 14.42
N LYS A 80 22.89 9.39 14.85
CA LYS A 80 22.00 10.21 15.68
C LYS A 80 20.87 10.75 14.81
N GLU A 81 19.69 10.96 15.39
CA GLU A 81 18.50 11.44 14.67
C GLU A 81 18.77 12.71 13.86
N HIS A 82 19.46 13.71 14.44
CA HIS A 82 19.83 14.93 13.72
C HIS A 82 20.72 14.67 12.49
N GLN A 83 21.67 13.74 12.59
CA GLN A 83 22.55 13.38 11.47
C GLN A 83 21.80 12.62 10.39
N PHE A 84 20.75 11.89 10.76
CA PHE A 84 19.88 11.22 9.80
C PHE A 84 19.06 12.25 9.01
N ILE A 85 18.43 13.21 9.70
CA ILE A 85 17.62 14.28 9.07
C ILE A 85 18.48 15.19 8.17
N GLU A 86 19.72 15.49 8.56
CA GLU A 86 20.60 16.33 7.75
C GLU A 86 21.10 15.62 6.47
N LYS A 87 21.22 14.29 6.53
CA LYS A 87 21.82 13.46 5.48
C LYS A 87 20.82 12.94 4.45
N TYR A 88 19.54 12.77 4.82
CA TYR A 88 18.48 12.13 4.01
C TYR A 88 17.21 12.96 4.02
#